data_AF-A0A948ND59-F1
#
_entry.id   AF-A0A948ND59-F1
#
_cell.length_a   1.000
_cell.length_b   1.000
_cell.length_c   1.000
_cell.angle_alpha   90.00
_cell.angle_beta   90.00
_cell.angle_gamma   90.00
#
_symmetry.space_group_name_H-M   'P 1'
#
loop_
_entity.id
_entity.type
_entity.pdbx_description
1 polymer ?
#
loop_
_entity_poly.entity_id
_entity_poly.type
_entity_poly.pdbx_seq_one_letter_code
_entity_poly.pdbx_strand_id
1 'polypeptide(L)' 'MQKNTEFSEWQLLDELNIFFNYNLVQMNEWLDTPIPRLEGQCPRILVLTDENRKELFQVLQEMKFGDIA' A
#
# COMPACT_ATOMS: atom_id res chain seq x y z
N MET A 1 -17.59 -21.35 7.76
CA MET A 1 -16.71 -20.93 6.66
C MET A 1 -16.71 -19.41 6.62
N GLN A 2 -15.59 -18.79 6.99
CA GLN A 2 -15.11 -17.46 6.58
C GLN A 2 -13.88 -17.20 7.45
N LYS A 3 -12.71 -17.68 7.00
CA LYS A 3 -11.46 -17.17 7.55
C LYS A 3 -11.38 -15.74 7.02
N ASN A 4 -11.68 -14.76 7.86
CA ASN A 4 -11.20 -13.41 7.63
C ASN A 4 -9.68 -13.52 7.65
N THR A 5 -9.08 -13.69 6.48
CA THR A 5 -7.64 -13.69 6.33
C THR A 5 -7.22 -12.26 6.65
N GLU A 6 -6.74 -12.05 7.88
CA GLU A 6 -6.08 -10.82 8.30
C GLU A 6 -4.99 -10.55 7.26
N PHE A 7 -5.09 -9.41 6.56
CA PHE A 7 -4.06 -9.02 5.61
C PHE A 7 -2.89 -8.50 6.44
N SER A 8 -1.93 -9.39 6.65
CA SER A 8 -0.87 -9.16 7.62
C SER A 8 0.06 -8.05 7.15
N GLU A 9 0.63 -7.34 8.12
CA GLU A 9 1.65 -6.30 7.88
C GLU A 9 2.78 -6.80 6.98
N TRP A 10 3.23 -8.05 7.20
CA TRP A 10 4.29 -8.68 6.43
C TRP A 10 3.95 -8.84 4.95
N GLN A 11 2.70 -9.16 4.61
CA GLN A 11 2.28 -9.30 3.22
C GLN A 11 2.30 -7.95 2.50
N LEU A 12 1.87 -6.88 3.18
CA LEU A 12 1.93 -5.53 2.63
C LEU A 12 3.38 -5.07 2.43
N LEU A 13 4.23 -5.29 3.44
CA LEU A 13 5.65 -4.90 3.38
C LEU A 13 6.40 -5.66 2.27
N ASP A 14 6.11 -6.94 2.07
CA ASP A 14 6.71 -7.72 0.99
C ASP A 14 6.27 -7.20 -0.39
N GLU A 15 4.97 -6.94 -0.59
CA GLU A 15 4.47 -6.37 -1.84
C GLU A 15 5.07 -4.98 -2.11
N LEU A 16 5.18 -4.11 -1.10
CA LEU A 16 5.84 -2.81 -1.22
C LEU A 16 7.29 -2.96 -1.66
N ASN A 17 8.04 -3.86 -1.01
CA ASN A 17 9.42 -4.13 -1.40
C ASN A 17 9.51 -4.62 -2.85
N ILE A 18 8.64 -5.53 -3.27
CA ILE A 18 8.62 -6.04 -4.66
C ILE A 18 8.26 -4.92 -5.65
N PHE A 19 7.23 -4.11 -5.36
CA PHE A 19 6.77 -3.02 -6.21
C PHE A 19 7.87 -1.98 -6.45
N PHE A 20 8.61 -1.62 -5.39
CA PHE A 20 9.72 -0.68 -5.48
C PHE A 20 11.07 -1.34 -5.79
N ASN A 21 11.10 -2.63 -6.15
CA ASN A 21 12.34 -3.38 -6.43
C ASN A 21 13.39 -3.23 -5.32
N TYR A 22 12.95 -3.32 -4.06
CA TYR A 22 13.73 -3.12 -2.84
C TYR A 22 14.44 -1.75 -2.75
N ASN A 23 14.01 -0.77 -3.56
CA ASN A 23 14.50 0.60 -3.47
C ASN A 23 13.80 1.34 -2.33
N LEU A 24 14.41 1.26 -1.15
CA LEU A 24 13.87 1.89 0.06
C LEU A 24 13.75 3.41 -0.05
N VAL A 25 14.56 4.09 -0.88
CA VAL A 25 14.47 5.55 -1.05
C VAL A 25 13.17 5.89 -1.77
N GLN A 26 12.94 5.28 -2.94
CA GLN A 26 11.72 5.51 -3.71
C GLN A 26 10.47 5.07 -2.96
N MET A 27 10.55 3.93 -2.25
CA MET A 27 9.44 3.48 -1.41
C MET A 27 9.11 4.50 -0.32
N ASN A 28 10.12 5.01 0.41
CA ASN A 28 9.86 5.99 1.46
C ASN A 28 9.34 7.32 0.90
N GLU A 29 9.91 7.81 -0.21
CA GLU A 29 9.40 9.01 -0.89
C GLU A 29 7.93 8.85 -1.28
N TRP A 30 7.56 7.69 -1.84
CA TRP A 30 6.16 7.40 -2.17
C TRP A 30 5.28 7.30 -0.92
N LEU A 31 5.76 6.66 0.15
CA LEU A 31 5.02 6.55 1.40
C LEU A 31 4.73 7.91 2.05
N ASP A 32 5.60 8.90 1.82
CA ASP A 32 5.47 10.28 2.30
C ASP A 32 4.77 11.21 1.29
N THR A 33 4.43 10.72 0.10
CA THR A 33 3.75 11.49 -0.94
C THR A 33 2.23 11.40 -0.75
N PRO A 34 1.52 12.55 -0.64
CA PRO A 34 0.06 12.60 -0.68
C PRO A 34 -0.51 11.94 -1.94
N ILE A 35 -1.43 10.98 -1.79
CA ILE A 35 -2.09 10.33 -2.93
C ILE A 35 -3.55 10.82 -3.02
N PRO A 36 -4.00 11.36 -4.18
CA PRO A 36 -5.38 11.81 -4.37
C PRO A 36 -6.45 10.75 -4.04
N ARG A 37 -6.20 9.49 -4.41
CA ARG A 37 -7.05 8.33 -4.10
C ARG A 37 -7.27 8.10 -2.60
N LEU A 38 -6.33 8.56 -1.78
CA LEU A 38 -6.36 8.51 -0.32
C LEU A 38 -6.80 9.85 0.28
N GLU A 39 -7.59 10.64 -0.45
CA GLU A 39 -8.03 11.99 -0.06
C GLU A 39 -6.84 12.94 0.22
N GLY A 40 -5.70 12.73 -0.45
CA GLY A 40 -4.48 13.50 -0.22
C GLY A 40 -3.71 13.10 1.04
N GLN A 41 -4.02 11.96 1.65
CA GLN A 41 -3.24 11.41 2.75
C GLN A 41 -2.00 10.67 2.23
N CYS A 42 -0.95 10.64 3.05
CA CYS A 42 0.26 9.89 2.77
C CYS A 42 0.06 8.41 3.12
N PRO A 43 0.41 7.44 2.24
CA PRO A 43 0.32 6.01 2.49
C PRO A 43 0.89 5.52 3.82
N ARG A 44 1.93 6.19 4.35
CA ARG A 44 2.60 5.83 5.60
C ARG A 44 1.62 5.67 6.78
N ILE A 45 0.52 6.43 6.80
CA ILE A 45 -0.46 6.37 7.90
C ILE A 45 -1.39 5.15 7.80
N LEU A 46 -1.43 4.49 6.64
CA LEU A 46 -2.34 3.38 6.36
C LEU A 46 -1.77 2.00 6.71
N VAL A 47 -0.56 1.92 7.27
CA VAL A 47 0.04 0.63 7.66
C VAL A 47 -0.53 0.12 9.01
N LEU A 48 -1.32 0.94 9.71
CA LEU A 48 -1.68 0.77 11.11
C LEU A 48 -2.81 -0.24 11.39
N THR A 49 -3.76 -0.42 10.48
CA THR A 49 -4.92 -1.32 10.67
C THR A 49 -5.08 -2.26 9.49
N ASP A 50 -5.70 -3.42 9.69
CA ASP A 50 -5.92 -4.40 8.62
C ASP A 50 -6.75 -3.85 7.46
N GLU A 51 -7.72 -2.97 7.74
CA GLU A 51 -8.50 -2.28 6.71
C GLU A 51 -7.63 -1.32 5.91
N ASN A 52 -6.82 -0.51 6.58
CA ASN A 52 -5.93 0.43 5.91
C ASN A 52 -4.85 -0.28 5.08
N ARG A 53 -4.37 -1.44 5.54
CA ARG A 53 -3.40 -2.26 4.79
C ARG A 53 -4.01 -2.82 3.51
N LYS A 54 -5.28 -3.25 3.54
CA LYS A 54 -6.00 -3.70 2.34
C LYS A 54 -6.21 -2.56 1.34
N GLU A 55 -6.58 -1.38 1.83
CA GLU A 55 -6.71 -0.19 1.00
C GLU A 55 -5.38 0.14 0.32
N LEU A 56 -4.28 0.12 1.08
CA LEU A 56 -2.97 0.40 0.52
C LEU A 56 -2.53 -0.64 -0.52
N PHE A 57 -2.84 -1.91 -0.30
CA PHE A 57 -2.60 -2.96 -1.29
C PHE A 57 -3.40 -2.71 -2.57
N GLN A 58 -4.65 -2.27 -2.47
CA GLN A 58 -5.47 -1.96 -3.63
C GLN A 58 -4.90 -0.78 -4.43
N VAL A 59 -4.46 0.29 -3.75
CA VAL A 59 -3.77 1.42 -4.40
C VAL A 59 -2.54 0.95 -5.18
N LEU A 60 -1.74 0.04 -4.60
CA LEU A 60 -0.58 -0.54 -5.29
C LEU A 60 -0.98 -1.32 -6.55
N GLN A 61 -2.07 -2.10 -6.50
CA GLN A 61 -2.56 -2.82 -7.68
C GLN A 61 -3.06 -1.86 -8.76
N GLU A 62 -3.84 -0.83 -8.40
CA GLU A 62 -4.33 0.19 -9.33
C GLU A 62 -3.14 0.87 -10.05
N MET A 63 -2.12 1.29 -9.29
CA MET A 63 -0.89 1.88 -9.85
C MET A 63 -0.09 0.92 -10.75
N LYS A 64 -0.05 -0.37 -10.43
CA LYS A 64 0.69 -1.40 -11.19
C LYS A 64 0.07 -1.66 -12.56
N PHE A 65 -1.26 -1.62 -12.66
CA PHE A 65 -1.98 -1.90 -13.89
C PHE A 65 -2.33 -0.63 -14.69
N GLY A 66 -1.99 0.55 -14.18
CA GLY A 66 -2.20 1.82 -14.85
C GLY A 66 -3.66 2.29 -14.83
N ASP A 67 -4.49 1.67 -13.99
CA ASP A 67 -5.81 2.19 -13.67
C ASP A 67 -5.59 3.44 -12.81
N ILE A 68 -5.88 4.60 -13.38
CA ILE A 68 -5.67 5.89 -12.73
C ILE A 68 -6.58 5.96 -11.51
N ALA A 69 -5.98 5.82 -10.32
CA ALA A 69 -6.60 6.03 -9.03
C ALA A 69 -6.71 7.52 -8.66
#